data_AF-A0A3B3RI04-F1
#
_entry.id   AF-A0A3B3RI04-F1
#
_cell.length_a   1.000
_cell.length_b   1.000
_cell.length_c   1.000
_cell.angle_alpha   90.00
_cell.angle_beta   90.00
_cell.angle_gamma   90.00
#
_symmetry.space_group_name_H-M   'P 1'
#
loop_
_entity.id
_entity.type
_entity.pdbx_description
1 polymer ?
#
loop_
_entity_poly.entity_id
_entity_poly.type
_entity_poly.pdbx_seq_one_letter_code
_entity_poly.pdbx_strand_id
1 'polypeptide(L)'
;MYRFHRHTVKPVPQTHKEGNALACTAEGCSFVSVHISTLCNHLQLHIKDGKKVSCPYDNCTKYFRVCSSFSSHVSRKHKIRAPCTAAAVSVSTASSVNSEMTQTFQTGLDGVSGDVSDELGIEMDDENNNASNEVDENDFINSLALFYLQMQAKIAIQAALPQLDREKLETVVGELVSKLGVEGPDDLQFIKEEDVRHLLTPIQCRKLLHTFKRDSRIGSVTSSPEEETVASSSTVSYPSQRIISCENSDWLSGFQVPWEEMRPTLRRAIDAGKRPEAEDRRHMVKVTVDSMREHCLNPTRKDCTAVAKAIIQKYPGSFLDKTEEGETIGCGYFSLLNQLKTRIEYITRGNTLSRLRKPRCSQASNDDQTSAPKCARIDSYGCIRWQPQEYPEGETLTSLEEKRKEMVDIFSQEGLRAAERGRVKELMTITYIKQREDINADPPSSILDITKQWPFLQSWKFLLYHFTTLTGVELQSRLNEDLDKKGKRLLEFFRCQLMKWSKEVKAVLQEALNTDREGTDGLAAMLVMMAHFKVAEDALFLLADVSMLSLFVIICTV
;
A
#
# COMPACT_ATOMS: atom_id res chain seq x y z
N MET A 1 19.81 -55.81 -32.21
CA MET A 1 19.79 -56.85 -31.14
C MET A 1 18.96 -56.34 -29.98
N TYR A 2 18.22 -57.21 -29.29
CA TYR A 2 17.55 -56.89 -28.02
C TYR A 2 18.57 -56.72 -26.89
N ARG A 3 18.21 -55.92 -25.87
CA ARG A 3 18.55 -56.22 -24.46
C ARG A 3 17.48 -55.63 -23.55
N PHE A 4 16.93 -56.49 -22.69
CA PHE A 4 15.79 -56.18 -21.82
C PHE A 4 16.23 -55.98 -20.37
N HIS A 5 15.40 -55.23 -19.62
CA HIS A 5 15.32 -55.16 -18.15
C HIS A 5 16.59 -55.09 -17.28
N ARG A 6 16.56 -54.10 -16.38
CA ARG A 6 16.41 -54.44 -14.95
C ARG A 6 15.49 -53.44 -14.25
N HIS A 7 14.24 -53.85 -13.98
CA HIS A 7 13.40 -53.12 -13.03
C HIS A 7 14.03 -53.24 -11.65
N THR A 8 14.29 -52.10 -11.00
CA THR A 8 14.61 -52.04 -9.57
C THR A 8 13.47 -51.32 -8.87
N VAL A 9 12.47 -52.08 -8.46
CA VAL A 9 11.43 -51.59 -7.56
C VAL A 9 12.13 -51.22 -6.25
N LYS A 10 12.17 -49.93 -5.94
CA LYS A 10 12.54 -49.41 -4.62
C LYS A 10 11.26 -49.07 -3.86
N PRO A 11 11.22 -49.28 -2.53
CA PRO A 11 9.98 -49.25 -1.77
C PRO A 11 9.30 -47.90 -1.85
N VAL A 12 7.97 -47.94 -1.96
CA VAL A 12 7.12 -46.75 -1.86
C VAL A 12 7.11 -46.31 -0.40
N PRO A 13 7.50 -45.07 -0.06
CA PRO A 13 7.16 -44.49 1.22
C PRO A 13 5.66 -44.18 1.18
N GLN A 14 4.84 -45.13 1.62
CA GLN A 14 3.41 -44.90 1.76
C GLN A 14 3.21 -43.88 2.89
N THR A 15 2.56 -42.76 2.59
CA THR A 15 2.09 -41.83 3.62
C THR A 15 1.02 -42.53 4.44
N HIS A 16 1.31 -42.83 5.72
CA HIS A 16 0.27 -43.26 6.66
C HIS A 16 -0.77 -42.14 6.79
N LYS A 17 -1.94 -42.36 6.18
CA LYS A 17 -3.14 -41.54 6.36
C LYS A 17 -4.02 -42.20 7.42
N GLU A 18 -3.69 -41.96 8.67
CA GLU A 18 -4.55 -42.31 9.80
C GLU A 18 -5.39 -41.06 10.14
N GLY A 19 -6.55 -40.95 9.48
CA GLY A 19 -7.43 -39.79 9.53
C GLY A 19 -6.95 -38.57 8.72
N ASN A 20 -7.48 -37.39 9.04
CA ASN A 20 -7.21 -36.12 8.34
C ASN A 20 -5.83 -35.51 8.68
N ALA A 21 -4.86 -36.32 9.09
CA ALA A 21 -3.57 -35.89 9.61
C ALA A 21 -2.42 -36.23 8.65
N LEU A 22 -1.55 -35.26 8.36
CA LEU A 22 -0.39 -35.41 7.50
C LEU A 22 0.90 -35.40 8.35
N ALA A 23 1.54 -36.56 8.47
CA ALA A 23 2.78 -36.73 9.21
C ALA A 23 4.02 -36.30 8.41
N CYS A 24 5.06 -35.83 9.10
CA CYS A 24 6.35 -35.53 8.53
C CYS A 24 7.16 -36.82 8.28
N THR A 25 7.65 -37.01 7.04
CA THR A 25 8.46 -38.17 6.66
C THR A 25 9.97 -37.95 6.86
N ALA A 26 10.36 -37.05 7.76
CA ALA A 26 11.77 -36.79 8.07
C ALA A 26 12.23 -37.69 9.23
N GLU A 27 13.41 -38.28 9.09
CA GLU A 27 13.98 -39.21 10.07
C GLU A 27 14.10 -38.55 11.45
N GLY A 28 13.56 -39.21 12.48
CA GLY A 28 13.49 -38.70 13.86
C GLY A 28 12.47 -37.58 14.10
N CYS A 29 11.55 -37.28 13.17
CA CYS A 29 10.59 -36.19 13.33
C CYS A 29 9.15 -36.68 13.59
N SER A 30 8.59 -36.29 14.74
CA SER A 30 7.22 -36.60 15.17
C SER A 30 6.17 -35.54 14.77
N PHE A 31 6.51 -34.60 13.89
CA PHE A 31 5.60 -33.52 13.51
C PHE A 31 4.43 -34.01 12.64
N VAL A 32 3.21 -33.60 12.99
CA VAL A 32 1.97 -33.93 12.28
C VAL A 32 1.12 -32.68 12.12
N SER A 33 0.42 -32.51 11.00
CA SER A 33 -0.52 -31.39 10.82
C SER A 33 -1.71 -31.75 9.93
N VAL A 34 -2.87 -31.17 10.20
CA VAL A 34 -4.09 -31.30 9.38
C VAL A 34 -4.06 -30.47 8.09
N HIS A 35 -3.03 -29.64 7.88
CA HIS A 35 -2.92 -28.74 6.73
C HIS A 35 -1.58 -28.91 6.00
N ILE A 36 -1.66 -29.16 4.68
CA ILE A 36 -0.50 -29.39 3.83
C ILE A 36 0.39 -28.14 3.67
N SER A 37 -0.17 -26.95 3.82
CA SER A 37 0.57 -25.68 3.93
C SER A 37 1.49 -25.66 5.14
N THR A 38 0.96 -25.99 6.32
CA THR A 38 1.70 -26.08 7.59
C THR A 38 2.78 -27.16 7.52
N LEU A 39 2.49 -28.33 6.94
CA LEU A 39 3.51 -29.36 6.70
C LEU A 39 4.59 -28.89 5.71
N CYS A 40 4.24 -28.17 4.64
CA CYS A 40 5.22 -27.59 3.71
C CYS A 40 6.11 -26.52 4.38
N ASN A 41 5.58 -25.75 5.34
CA ASN A 41 6.37 -24.79 6.12
C ASN A 41 7.31 -25.51 7.10
N HIS A 42 6.83 -26.57 7.77
CA HIS A 42 7.66 -27.41 8.62
C HIS A 42 8.80 -28.10 7.84
N LEU A 43 8.53 -28.64 6.64
CA LEU A 43 9.56 -29.28 5.80
C LEU A 43 10.65 -28.29 5.34
N GLN A 44 10.38 -26.99 5.28
CA GLN A 44 11.42 -25.98 5.02
C GLN A 44 12.41 -25.81 6.18
N LEU A 45 12.05 -26.18 7.42
CA LEU A 45 12.97 -26.18 8.56
C LEU A 45 14.05 -27.25 8.36
N HIS A 46 13.66 -28.50 8.09
CA HIS A 46 14.60 -29.57 7.79
C HIS A 46 15.52 -29.24 6.60
N ILE A 47 15.06 -28.48 5.60
CA ILE A 47 15.92 -28.00 4.51
C ILE A 47 16.96 -26.97 5.00
N LYS A 48 16.60 -26.06 5.92
CA LYS A 48 17.55 -25.13 6.55
C LYS A 48 18.60 -25.88 7.37
N ASP A 49 18.19 -26.97 8.03
CA ASP A 49 19.07 -27.90 8.75
C ASP A 49 19.91 -28.80 7.80
N GLY A 50 19.95 -28.50 6.50
CA GLY A 50 20.72 -29.23 5.49
C GLY A 50 20.16 -30.59 5.08
N LYS A 51 19.04 -31.04 5.67
CA LYS A 51 18.44 -32.35 5.38
C LYS A 51 17.75 -32.35 4.02
N LYS A 52 17.68 -33.53 3.40
CA LYS A 52 16.89 -33.76 2.18
C LYS A 52 15.45 -34.09 2.57
N VAL A 53 14.49 -33.34 2.06
CA VAL A 53 13.04 -33.64 2.22
C VAL A 53 12.40 -34.09 0.91
N SER A 54 11.35 -34.90 1.01
CA SER A 54 10.47 -35.26 -0.10
C SER A 54 9.28 -34.29 -0.20
N CYS A 55 8.62 -34.24 -1.36
CA CYS A 55 7.35 -33.54 -1.50
C CYS A 55 6.22 -34.33 -0.79
N PRO A 56 5.37 -33.70 0.04
CA PRO A 56 4.29 -34.39 0.77
C PRO A 56 2.99 -34.56 -0.04
N TYR A 57 2.97 -34.18 -1.31
CA TYR A 57 1.78 -34.31 -2.16
C TYR A 57 1.70 -35.72 -2.78
N ASP A 58 0.51 -36.32 -2.74
CA ASP A 58 0.20 -37.60 -3.39
C ASP A 58 0.68 -37.59 -4.86
N ASN A 59 1.26 -38.70 -5.30
CA ASN A 59 1.87 -38.88 -6.63
C ASN A 59 3.10 -38.00 -6.94
N CYS A 60 3.69 -37.26 -5.98
CA CYS A 60 4.91 -36.46 -6.21
C CYS A 60 6.19 -37.10 -5.66
N THR A 61 7.04 -37.62 -6.55
CA THR A 61 8.32 -38.27 -6.20
C THR A 61 9.53 -37.32 -6.13
N LYS A 62 9.31 -35.99 -6.09
CA LYS A 62 10.39 -35.00 -6.08
C LYS A 62 10.93 -34.76 -4.66
N TYR A 63 12.23 -34.51 -4.56
CA TYR A 63 12.92 -34.22 -3.31
C TYR A 63 13.84 -32.99 -3.44
N PHE A 64 14.13 -32.35 -2.31
CA PHE A 64 14.75 -31.02 -2.26
C PHE A 64 15.79 -30.91 -1.13
N ARG A 65 16.80 -30.07 -1.36
CA ARG A 65 17.85 -29.65 -0.41
C ARG A 65 18.01 -28.11 -0.35
N VAL A 66 17.09 -27.37 -0.98
CA VAL A 66 17.16 -25.90 -1.11
C VAL A 66 15.74 -25.35 -1.01
N CYS A 67 15.50 -24.40 -0.09
CA CYS A 67 14.15 -23.90 0.22
C CYS A 67 13.49 -23.26 -1.01
N SER A 68 14.20 -22.42 -1.75
CA SER A 68 13.67 -21.76 -2.95
C SER A 68 13.25 -22.76 -4.04
N SER A 69 13.99 -23.85 -4.22
CA SER A 69 13.63 -24.94 -5.13
C SER A 69 12.37 -25.70 -4.68
N PHE A 70 12.22 -25.95 -3.38
CA PHE A 70 11.03 -26.60 -2.79
C PHE A 70 9.79 -25.71 -2.96
N SER A 71 9.83 -24.46 -2.51
CA SER A 71 8.68 -23.54 -2.55
C SER A 71 8.29 -23.22 -4.00
N SER A 72 9.27 -23.06 -4.91
CA SER A 72 9.02 -22.88 -6.35
C SER A 72 8.41 -24.13 -7.01
N HIS A 73 8.78 -25.33 -6.56
CA HIS A 73 8.15 -26.57 -7.02
C HIS A 73 6.69 -26.68 -6.57
N VAL A 74 6.42 -26.51 -5.26
CA VAL A 74 5.07 -26.60 -4.70
C VAL A 74 4.15 -25.57 -5.38
N SER A 75 4.58 -24.31 -5.46
CA SER A 75 3.87 -23.22 -6.13
C SER A 75 3.52 -23.52 -7.61
N ARG A 76 4.43 -24.16 -8.36
CA ARG A 76 4.28 -24.38 -9.81
C ARG A 76 3.66 -25.73 -10.22
N LYS A 77 3.64 -26.72 -9.32
CA LYS A 77 3.17 -28.09 -9.63
C LYS A 77 2.00 -28.56 -8.75
N HIS A 78 1.84 -28.00 -7.57
CA HIS A 78 0.76 -28.32 -6.64
C HIS A 78 -0.10 -27.08 -6.36
N LYS A 79 -0.34 -26.28 -7.41
CA LYS A 79 -1.22 -25.12 -7.36
C LYS A 79 -2.63 -25.60 -7.02
N ILE A 80 -3.11 -25.26 -5.82
CA ILE A 80 -4.32 -25.83 -5.24
C ILE A 80 -5.52 -25.50 -6.12
N ARG A 81 -6.17 -26.55 -6.65
CA ARG A 81 -7.57 -26.52 -7.11
C ARG A 81 -8.42 -26.85 -5.88
N ALA A 82 -9.44 -26.03 -5.59
CA ALA A 82 -10.30 -26.25 -4.43
C ALA A 82 -11.02 -27.63 -4.52
N PRO A 83 -11.06 -28.41 -3.43
CA PRO A 83 -11.96 -29.54 -3.30
C PRO A 83 -13.41 -29.08 -3.06
N CYS A 84 -14.36 -29.91 -3.50
CA CYS A 84 -15.80 -29.67 -3.36
C CYS A 84 -16.29 -29.83 -1.90
N THR A 85 -17.41 -29.19 -1.59
CA THR A 85 -18.22 -29.41 -0.38
C THR A 85 -18.88 -30.79 -0.37
N ALA A 86 -19.10 -31.36 0.83
CA ALA A 86 -19.94 -32.54 1.05
C ALA A 86 -20.44 -32.66 2.51
N ALA A 87 -21.76 -32.61 2.68
CA ALA A 87 -22.64 -33.08 3.77
C ALA A 87 -22.11 -33.37 5.20
N ALA A 88 -22.89 -32.92 6.20
CA ALA A 88 -22.74 -33.28 7.60
C ALA A 88 -23.42 -34.61 7.98
N VAL A 89 -22.97 -35.24 9.08
CA VAL A 89 -23.72 -36.25 9.84
C VAL A 89 -23.55 -35.97 11.34
N SER A 90 -24.64 -36.04 12.11
CA SER A 90 -24.70 -35.72 13.54
C SER A 90 -24.90 -36.97 14.41
N VAL A 91 -24.18 -37.08 15.52
CA VAL A 91 -24.52 -37.96 16.66
C VAL A 91 -24.20 -37.21 17.96
N SER A 92 -25.00 -37.44 19.00
CA SER A 92 -24.98 -36.69 20.27
C SER A 92 -24.59 -37.55 21.48
N THR A 93 -24.49 -36.93 22.66
CA THR A 93 -24.33 -37.51 24.02
C THR A 93 -22.89 -38.02 24.35
N ALA A 94 -22.42 -38.03 25.60
CA ALA A 94 -23.07 -37.75 26.90
C ALA A 94 -22.10 -37.15 27.95
N SER A 95 -22.65 -36.57 29.03
CA SER A 95 -22.31 -36.72 30.48
C SER A 95 -20.85 -36.85 30.99
N SER A 96 -20.45 -36.37 32.18
CA SER A 96 -21.02 -35.48 33.23
C SER A 96 -19.97 -35.28 34.37
N VAL A 97 -20.26 -34.44 35.39
CA VAL A 97 -19.64 -34.29 36.74
C VAL A 97 -18.11 -34.05 36.85
N ASN A 98 -17.55 -33.27 37.79
CA ASN A 98 -17.97 -32.75 39.12
C ASN A 98 -17.70 -31.20 39.19
N SER A 99 -18.29 -30.35 40.06
CA SER A 99 -18.46 -30.37 41.54
C SER A 99 -17.14 -30.51 42.34
N GLU A 100 -16.89 -29.84 43.46
CA GLU A 100 -17.49 -28.63 44.07
C GLU A 100 -16.55 -28.15 45.21
N MET A 101 -16.77 -26.95 45.75
CA MET A 101 -17.04 -26.71 47.19
C MET A 101 -16.65 -25.29 47.63
N THR A 102 -17.64 -24.58 48.17
CA THR A 102 -17.48 -23.30 48.89
C THR A 102 -16.99 -23.51 50.33
N GLN A 103 -16.35 -22.49 50.91
CA GLN A 103 -16.53 -22.22 52.33
C GLN A 103 -16.32 -20.74 52.70
N THR A 104 -17.20 -20.24 53.55
CA THR A 104 -17.29 -18.86 54.06
C THR A 104 -16.54 -18.73 55.40
N PHE A 105 -16.23 -17.50 55.86
CA PHE A 105 -16.63 -17.00 57.19
C PHE A 105 -16.32 -15.49 57.35
N GLN A 106 -16.88 -14.83 58.38
CA GLN A 106 -16.91 -13.36 58.57
C GLN A 106 -16.40 -12.90 59.96
N THR A 107 -15.95 -11.64 60.03
CA THR A 107 -15.89 -10.77 61.23
C THR A 107 -16.07 -9.28 60.80
N GLY A 108 -16.45 -8.33 61.67
CA GLY A 108 -16.96 -8.51 63.03
C GLY A 108 -16.92 -7.28 63.95
N LEU A 109 -17.66 -6.19 63.62
CA LEU A 109 -17.98 -5.04 64.50
C LEU A 109 -16.78 -4.11 64.87
N ASP A 110 -16.90 -2.84 65.30
CA ASP A 110 -18.01 -1.87 65.55
C ASP A 110 -17.44 -0.42 65.37
N GLY A 111 -18.15 0.73 65.46
CA GLY A 111 -19.58 1.03 65.70
C GLY A 111 -19.82 2.17 66.72
N VAL A 112 -20.00 3.44 66.29
CA VAL A 112 -20.42 4.61 67.13
C VAL A 112 -21.14 5.69 66.29
N SER A 113 -22.04 6.47 66.90
CA SER A 113 -23.10 7.27 66.23
C SER A 113 -22.99 8.81 66.34
N GLY A 114 -23.84 9.54 65.61
CA GLY A 114 -24.14 10.98 65.76
C GLY A 114 -25.43 11.38 65.03
N ASP A 115 -26.29 12.21 65.64
CA ASP A 115 -27.73 12.39 65.34
C ASP A 115 -28.22 13.74 65.98
N VAL A 116 -29.37 14.39 65.73
CA VAL A 116 -30.67 14.12 65.06
C VAL A 116 -31.29 15.45 64.53
N SER A 117 -32.32 15.40 63.65
CA SER A 117 -33.45 16.38 63.52
C SER A 117 -33.19 17.83 63.01
N ASP A 118 -34.14 18.57 62.43
CA ASP A 118 -35.48 18.25 61.87
C ASP A 118 -35.99 19.30 60.83
N GLU A 119 -37.14 19.00 60.21
CA GLU A 119 -38.09 19.83 59.42
C GLU A 119 -37.76 21.28 58.99
N LEU A 120 -37.97 21.57 57.70
CA LEU A 120 -39.14 22.37 57.23
C LEU A 120 -39.30 22.26 55.70
N GLY A 121 -40.53 22.13 55.21
CA GLY A 121 -40.83 21.94 53.78
C GLY A 121 -41.36 23.20 53.08
N ILE A 122 -41.06 23.32 51.78
CA ILE A 122 -41.75 24.19 50.80
C ILE A 122 -42.02 23.32 49.55
N GLU A 123 -43.10 23.62 48.84
CA GLU A 123 -43.73 22.75 47.84
C GLU A 123 -43.02 22.75 46.46
N MET A 124 -43.49 21.86 45.58
CA MET A 124 -42.97 21.62 44.23
C MET A 124 -43.28 22.78 43.27
N ASP A 125 -42.35 23.06 42.36
CA ASP A 125 -42.66 23.42 40.98
C ASP A 125 -41.72 22.61 40.07
N ASP A 126 -42.27 21.99 39.02
CA ASP A 126 -41.62 20.93 38.25
C ASP A 126 -41.32 21.43 36.82
N GLU A 127 -40.06 21.77 36.52
CA GLU A 127 -39.62 22.00 35.14
C GLU A 127 -38.20 21.45 34.90
N ASN A 128 -38.16 20.16 34.52
CA ASN A 128 -36.95 19.39 34.25
C ASN A 128 -36.23 19.85 32.97
N ASN A 129 -34.97 20.30 33.08
CA ASN A 129 -34.15 20.62 31.92
C ASN A 129 -32.64 20.34 32.13
N ASN A 130 -32.30 19.09 32.44
CA ASN A 130 -30.90 18.64 32.54
C ASN A 130 -30.30 18.31 31.16
N ALA A 131 -29.82 19.33 30.45
CA ALA A 131 -29.12 19.18 29.17
C ALA A 131 -27.69 18.64 29.36
N SER A 132 -27.54 17.32 29.40
CA SER A 132 -26.23 16.65 29.32
C SER A 132 -25.50 17.00 28.03
N ASN A 133 -24.29 17.55 28.12
CA ASN A 133 -23.44 17.83 26.96
C ASN A 133 -22.85 16.54 26.37
N GLU A 134 -23.66 15.78 25.62
CA GLU A 134 -23.11 14.88 24.60
C GLU A 134 -22.59 15.75 23.44
N VAL A 135 -21.28 15.71 23.20
CA VAL A 135 -20.69 16.33 21.99
C VAL A 135 -21.08 15.44 20.81
N ASP A 136 -21.89 15.96 19.90
CA ASP A 136 -22.45 15.16 18.80
C ASP A 136 -21.33 14.55 17.94
N GLU A 137 -21.35 13.23 17.80
CA GLU A 137 -20.44 12.46 16.95
C GLU A 137 -20.56 12.94 15.48
N ASN A 138 -21.73 13.45 15.09
CA ASN A 138 -21.94 14.10 13.78
C ASN A 138 -21.18 15.43 13.65
N ASP A 139 -21.13 16.29 14.67
CA ASP A 139 -20.45 17.60 14.59
C ASP A 139 -18.93 17.43 14.45
N PHE A 140 -18.35 16.40 15.08
CA PHE A 140 -16.96 16.03 14.87
C PHE A 140 -16.72 15.55 13.42
N ILE A 141 -17.58 14.67 12.90
CA ILE A 141 -17.47 14.15 11.53
C ILE A 141 -17.70 15.25 10.48
N ASN A 142 -18.63 16.17 10.71
CA ASN A 142 -18.89 17.34 9.86
C ASN A 142 -17.68 18.28 9.84
N SER A 143 -17.13 18.60 11.02
CA SER A 143 -15.92 19.42 11.15
C SER A 143 -14.72 18.80 10.42
N LEU A 144 -14.56 17.47 10.53
CA LEU A 144 -13.51 16.72 9.85
C LEU A 144 -13.70 16.67 8.33
N ALA A 145 -14.94 16.51 7.86
CA ALA A 145 -15.27 16.56 6.43
C ALA A 145 -14.96 17.94 5.82
N LEU A 146 -15.39 19.02 6.49
CA LEU A 146 -15.08 20.40 6.09
C LEU A 146 -13.56 20.64 6.03
N PHE A 147 -12.80 20.18 7.03
CA PHE A 147 -11.33 20.26 7.01
C PHE A 147 -10.72 19.54 5.79
N TYR A 148 -11.18 18.34 5.45
CA TYR A 148 -10.69 17.61 4.28
C TYR A 148 -11.06 18.28 2.95
N LEU A 149 -12.26 18.85 2.82
CA LEU A 149 -12.69 19.54 1.59
C LEU A 149 -11.94 20.87 1.41
N GLN A 150 -11.73 21.64 2.48
CA GLN A 150 -10.87 22.84 2.48
C GLN A 150 -9.42 22.50 2.10
N MET A 151 -8.88 21.38 2.59
CA MET A 151 -7.56 20.90 2.19
C MET A 151 -7.48 20.54 0.70
N GLN A 152 -8.56 19.97 0.12
CA GLN A 152 -8.63 19.71 -1.32
C GLN A 152 -8.71 21.00 -2.15
N ALA A 153 -9.54 21.98 -1.74
CA ALA A 153 -9.63 23.28 -2.40
C ALA A 153 -8.27 24.01 -2.38
N LYS A 154 -7.56 23.98 -1.24
CA LYS A 154 -6.19 24.49 -1.08
C LYS A 154 -5.17 23.84 -2.02
N ILE A 155 -5.23 22.51 -2.18
CA ILE A 155 -4.37 21.77 -3.13
C ILE A 155 -4.70 22.17 -4.58
N ALA A 156 -5.99 22.30 -4.92
CA ALA A 156 -6.43 22.72 -6.25
C ALA A 156 -5.96 24.14 -6.61
N ILE A 157 -6.11 25.11 -5.68
CA ILE A 157 -5.66 26.49 -5.87
C ILE A 157 -4.13 26.55 -6.05
N GLN A 158 -3.36 25.79 -5.26
CA GLN A 158 -1.90 25.75 -5.42
C GLN A 158 -1.47 25.06 -6.74
N ALA A 159 -2.25 24.10 -7.25
CA ALA A 159 -2.01 23.50 -8.56
C ALA A 159 -2.28 24.47 -9.72
N ALA A 160 -3.32 25.32 -9.60
CA ALA A 160 -3.63 26.38 -10.56
C ALA A 160 -2.62 27.55 -10.51
N LEU A 161 -2.11 27.87 -9.32
CA LEU A 161 -1.22 29.01 -9.05
C LEU A 161 0.07 28.60 -8.30
N PRO A 162 0.95 27.74 -8.86
CA PRO A 162 2.13 27.17 -8.19
C PRO A 162 3.28 28.17 -7.93
N GLN A 163 3.00 29.47 -8.04
CA GLN A 163 3.89 30.58 -7.67
C GLN A 163 3.33 31.42 -6.51
N LEU A 164 2.21 31.00 -5.90
CA LEU A 164 1.81 31.50 -4.59
C LEU A 164 2.77 30.95 -3.52
N ASP A 165 3.23 31.85 -2.65
CA ASP A 165 3.80 31.52 -1.36
C ASP A 165 2.73 30.97 -0.40
N ARG A 166 3.17 30.36 0.71
CA ARG A 166 2.27 29.71 1.66
C ARG A 166 1.30 30.69 2.32
N GLU A 167 1.80 31.82 2.82
CA GLU A 167 1.01 32.79 3.59
C GLU A 167 -0.11 33.40 2.75
N LYS A 168 0.19 33.71 1.48
CA LYS A 168 -0.80 34.19 0.51
C LYS A 168 -1.76 33.09 0.05
N LEU A 169 -1.34 31.82 -0.01
CA LEU A 169 -2.25 30.69 -0.23
C LEU A 169 -3.22 30.53 0.94
N GLU A 170 -2.75 30.52 2.20
CA GLU A 170 -3.63 30.45 3.38
C GLU A 170 -4.65 31.60 3.36
N THR A 171 -4.19 32.82 3.04
CA THR A 171 -5.06 34.02 2.93
C THR A 171 -6.13 33.87 1.84
N VAL A 172 -5.77 33.38 0.65
CA VAL A 172 -6.72 33.15 -0.45
C VAL A 172 -7.74 32.09 -0.08
N VAL A 173 -7.31 30.95 0.50
CA VAL A 173 -8.23 29.89 0.93
C VAL A 173 -9.16 30.38 2.03
N GLY A 174 -8.62 31.06 3.06
CA GLY A 174 -9.41 31.57 4.18
C GLY A 174 -10.49 32.57 3.75
N GLU A 175 -10.19 33.48 2.82
CA GLU A 175 -11.18 34.42 2.27
C GLU A 175 -12.26 33.71 1.44
N LEU A 176 -11.88 32.75 0.59
CA LEU A 176 -12.83 31.97 -0.24
C LEU A 176 -13.80 31.14 0.63
N VAL A 177 -13.28 30.47 1.67
CA VAL A 177 -14.09 29.71 2.63
C VAL A 177 -15.00 30.66 3.42
N SER A 178 -14.45 31.70 4.04
CA SER A 178 -15.20 32.53 5.01
C SER A 178 -16.16 33.56 4.39
N LYS A 179 -15.96 33.98 3.13
CA LYS A 179 -16.81 35.00 2.49
C LYS A 179 -17.61 34.52 1.29
N LEU A 180 -17.21 33.43 0.63
CA LEU A 180 -17.96 32.85 -0.50
C LEU A 180 -18.60 31.50 -0.17
N GLY A 181 -18.30 30.90 0.98
CA GLY A 181 -18.81 29.58 1.34
C GLY A 181 -18.26 28.47 0.45
N VAL A 182 -17.00 28.58 -0.02
CA VAL A 182 -16.32 27.50 -0.73
C VAL A 182 -16.08 26.35 0.25
N GLU A 183 -16.83 25.27 0.10
CA GLU A 183 -16.66 24.06 0.91
C GLU A 183 -15.60 23.16 0.28
N GLY A 184 -15.66 22.95 -1.04
CA GLY A 184 -14.81 22.01 -1.77
C GLY A 184 -14.20 22.52 -3.09
N PRO A 185 -13.45 21.65 -3.80
CA PRO A 185 -12.80 22.02 -5.06
C PRO A 185 -13.79 22.26 -6.22
N ASP A 186 -14.97 21.66 -6.18
CA ASP A 186 -16.00 21.83 -7.23
C ASP A 186 -16.63 23.23 -7.24
N ASP A 187 -16.65 23.92 -6.09
CA ASP A 187 -17.18 25.28 -5.96
C ASP A 187 -16.31 26.32 -6.68
N LEU A 188 -15.03 26.00 -6.89
CA LEU A 188 -14.04 26.88 -7.51
C LEU A 188 -14.41 27.26 -8.96
N GLN A 189 -15.30 26.51 -9.61
CA GLN A 189 -15.82 26.84 -10.94
C GLN A 189 -16.80 28.03 -10.94
N PHE A 190 -17.46 28.33 -9.82
CA PHE A 190 -18.46 29.40 -9.74
C PHE A 190 -17.85 30.78 -9.44
N ILE A 191 -16.65 30.82 -8.85
CA ILE A 191 -15.85 32.03 -8.57
C ILE A 191 -15.74 32.91 -9.83
N LYS A 192 -15.79 34.24 -9.68
CA LYS A 192 -15.67 35.24 -10.75
C LYS A 192 -14.44 36.14 -10.54
N GLU A 193 -14.21 37.12 -11.43
CA GLU A 193 -12.99 37.97 -11.32
C GLU A 193 -13.15 39.03 -10.22
N GLU A 194 -14.37 39.50 -9.99
CA GLU A 194 -14.76 40.35 -8.86
C GLU A 194 -14.45 39.73 -7.48
N ASP A 195 -14.61 38.42 -7.31
CA ASP A 195 -14.51 37.76 -6.01
C ASP A 195 -13.06 37.53 -5.53
N VAL A 196 -12.07 37.63 -6.42
CA VAL A 196 -10.65 37.36 -6.11
C VAL A 196 -9.67 38.48 -6.49
N ARG A 197 -10.12 39.53 -7.18
CA ARG A 197 -9.25 40.65 -7.63
C ARG A 197 -8.63 41.49 -6.51
N HIS A 198 -9.08 41.36 -5.26
CA HIS A 198 -8.46 42.01 -4.10
C HIS A 198 -7.35 41.16 -3.46
N LEU A 199 -7.34 39.85 -3.73
CA LEU A 199 -6.36 38.89 -3.20
C LEU A 199 -5.21 38.62 -4.19
N LEU A 200 -5.56 38.57 -5.48
CA LEU A 200 -4.73 38.09 -6.57
C LEU A 200 -4.50 39.17 -7.64
N THR A 201 -3.36 39.11 -8.32
CA THR A 201 -3.12 39.97 -9.50
C THR A 201 -4.01 39.54 -10.68
N PRO A 202 -4.34 40.43 -11.64
CA PRO A 202 -5.23 40.09 -12.75
C PRO A 202 -4.80 38.86 -13.58
N ILE A 203 -3.49 38.59 -13.68
CA ILE A 203 -2.97 37.39 -14.35
C ILE A 203 -3.18 36.12 -13.50
N GLN A 204 -3.12 36.22 -12.18
CA GLN A 204 -3.46 35.12 -11.27
C GLN A 204 -4.97 34.85 -11.28
N CYS A 205 -5.83 35.88 -11.22
CA CYS A 205 -7.29 35.72 -11.35
C CYS A 205 -7.65 34.97 -12.64
N ARG A 206 -7.13 35.43 -13.79
CA ARG A 206 -7.38 34.80 -15.09
C ARG A 206 -6.87 33.36 -15.17
N LYS A 207 -5.74 33.02 -14.55
CA LYS A 207 -5.23 31.64 -14.47
C LYS A 207 -6.12 30.74 -13.60
N LEU A 208 -6.58 31.24 -12.45
CA LEU A 208 -7.49 30.54 -11.55
C LEU A 208 -8.80 30.22 -12.27
N LEU A 209 -9.45 31.25 -12.79
CA LEU A 209 -10.73 31.16 -13.51
C LEU A 209 -10.64 30.29 -14.78
N HIS A 210 -9.57 30.43 -15.56
CA HIS A 210 -9.35 29.59 -16.75
C HIS A 210 -9.08 28.12 -16.39
N THR A 211 -8.55 27.83 -15.20
CA THR A 211 -8.37 26.44 -14.77
C THR A 211 -9.73 25.81 -14.49
N PHE A 212 -10.48 26.35 -13.53
CA PHE A 212 -11.71 25.69 -13.04
C PHE A 212 -12.92 25.83 -13.98
N LYS A 213 -13.02 26.89 -14.80
CA LYS A 213 -14.11 27.03 -15.80
C LYS A 213 -13.88 26.24 -17.09
N ARG A 214 -12.83 25.41 -17.16
CA ARG A 214 -12.52 24.58 -18.34
C ARG A 214 -13.09 23.17 -18.23
N ASP A 215 -13.15 22.61 -17.03
CA ASP A 215 -13.58 21.23 -16.83
C ASP A 215 -15.10 21.06 -17.01
N SER A 216 -15.90 22.09 -16.67
CA SER A 216 -17.33 22.16 -16.98
C SER A 216 -17.66 22.08 -18.48
N ARG A 217 -16.68 22.29 -19.38
CA ARG A 217 -16.89 22.24 -20.86
C ARG A 217 -16.74 20.84 -21.46
N ILE A 218 -16.42 19.82 -20.67
CA ILE A 218 -16.30 18.44 -21.17
C ILE A 218 -17.67 17.72 -21.21
N GLY A 219 -18.68 18.23 -20.50
CA GLY A 219 -19.97 17.56 -20.28
C GLY A 219 -21.17 17.98 -21.13
N SER A 220 -21.00 18.82 -22.17
CA SER A 220 -22.15 19.31 -22.97
C SER A 220 -21.97 19.11 -24.47
N VAL A 221 -22.85 18.30 -25.06
CA VAL A 221 -23.03 18.13 -26.50
C VAL A 221 -24.49 18.38 -26.85
N THR A 222 -24.76 19.51 -27.48
CA THR A 222 -26.01 19.79 -28.22
C THR A 222 -25.70 20.69 -29.42
N SER A 223 -26.54 20.63 -30.45
CA SER A 223 -26.17 20.95 -31.84
C SER A 223 -26.75 22.24 -32.39
N SER A 224 -25.95 22.97 -33.16
CA SER A 224 -26.37 23.58 -34.45
C SER A 224 -25.13 23.93 -35.32
N PRO A 225 -25.27 24.09 -36.66
CA PRO A 225 -24.17 24.34 -37.60
C PRO A 225 -24.00 25.84 -37.95
N GLU A 226 -23.35 26.12 -39.10
CA GLU A 226 -23.04 27.44 -39.72
C GLU A 226 -21.85 28.21 -39.07
N GLU A 227 -20.91 28.82 -39.81
CA GLU A 227 -20.60 28.74 -41.26
C GLU A 227 -19.09 28.96 -41.54
N GLU A 228 -18.69 29.16 -42.80
CA GLU A 228 -17.28 29.15 -43.24
C GLU A 228 -16.43 30.37 -42.83
N THR A 229 -15.11 30.20 -42.82
CA THR A 229 -14.20 31.05 -43.64
C THR A 229 -12.82 30.43 -43.81
N VAL A 230 -12.19 30.69 -44.97
CA VAL A 230 -10.91 30.08 -45.39
C VAL A 230 -9.76 31.06 -45.27
N ALA A 231 -8.61 30.62 -44.74
CA ALA A 231 -7.32 31.31 -44.85
C ALA A 231 -6.18 30.31 -45.02
N SER A 232 -5.24 30.61 -45.92
CA SER A 232 -4.24 29.65 -46.44
C SER A 232 -2.80 30.00 -46.03
N SER A 233 -1.90 29.02 -46.22
CA SER A 233 -0.43 29.13 -46.14
C SER A 233 0.16 29.25 -44.72
N SER A 234 1.38 28.78 -44.43
CA SER A 234 2.47 28.39 -45.35
C SER A 234 3.14 27.06 -44.95
N THR A 235 3.48 26.24 -45.94
CA THR A 235 4.32 25.04 -45.75
C THR A 235 5.79 25.42 -45.58
N VAL A 236 6.38 25.14 -44.42
CA VAL A 236 7.84 25.21 -44.21
C VAL A 236 8.41 23.80 -44.07
N SER A 237 9.08 23.33 -45.12
CA SER A 237 9.65 21.99 -45.19
C SER A 237 10.93 21.88 -44.35
N TYR A 238 10.82 21.36 -43.13
CA TYR A 238 11.99 20.87 -42.37
C TYR A 238 12.28 19.39 -42.71
N PRO A 239 13.56 18.98 -42.79
CA PRO A 239 13.94 17.65 -43.23
C PRO A 239 13.48 16.58 -42.23
N SER A 240 12.87 15.51 -42.75
CA SER A 240 12.46 14.36 -41.93
C SER A 240 13.67 13.62 -41.36
N GLN A 241 14.07 13.98 -40.13
CA GLN A 241 14.89 13.10 -39.31
C GLN A 241 14.14 11.77 -39.15
N ARG A 242 14.72 10.69 -39.70
CA ARG A 242 14.12 9.35 -39.62
C ARG A 242 13.98 8.98 -38.14
N ILE A 243 12.74 8.87 -37.67
CA ILE A 243 12.46 8.35 -36.33
C ILE A 243 12.77 6.86 -36.35
N ILE A 244 13.98 6.50 -35.90
CA ILE A 244 14.34 5.11 -35.64
C ILE A 244 13.64 4.71 -34.34
N SER A 245 12.42 4.18 -34.48
CA SER A 245 11.71 3.48 -33.42
C SER A 245 12.59 2.34 -32.92
N CYS A 246 12.98 2.36 -31.64
CA CYS A 246 13.85 1.33 -31.06
C CYS A 246 13.06 0.05 -30.72
N GLU A 247 12.49 -0.57 -31.75
CA GLU A 247 11.91 -1.91 -31.67
C GLU A 247 12.91 -2.91 -32.25
N ASN A 248 13.52 -3.72 -31.37
CA ASN A 248 14.41 -4.84 -31.70
C ASN A 248 15.75 -4.52 -32.42
N SER A 249 16.46 -3.45 -32.03
CA SER A 249 17.91 -3.35 -32.27
C SER A 249 18.70 -3.90 -31.07
N ASP A 250 19.48 -4.97 -31.27
CA ASP A 250 20.40 -5.50 -30.24
C ASP A 250 21.72 -4.71 -30.20
N TRP A 251 21.62 -3.38 -30.04
CA TRP A 251 22.80 -2.51 -29.95
C TRP A 251 23.61 -2.75 -28.66
N LEU A 252 22.99 -3.34 -27.65
CA LEU A 252 23.59 -3.60 -26.33
C LEU A 252 24.68 -4.67 -26.34
N SER A 253 24.66 -5.63 -27.28
CA SER A 253 25.70 -6.67 -27.36
C SER A 253 27.02 -6.15 -27.91
N GLY A 254 27.00 -5.09 -28.74
CA GLY A 254 28.18 -4.40 -29.25
C GLY A 254 28.61 -3.16 -28.44
N PHE A 255 27.74 -2.60 -27.61
CA PHE A 255 27.98 -1.31 -26.94
C PHE A 255 29.20 -1.34 -25.99
N GLN A 256 30.06 -0.34 -26.12
CA GLN A 256 31.18 -0.09 -25.21
C GLN A 256 31.09 1.33 -24.64
N VAL A 257 31.33 1.47 -23.34
CA VAL A 257 31.42 2.78 -22.69
C VAL A 257 32.71 3.48 -23.17
N PRO A 258 32.65 4.73 -23.66
CA PRO A 258 33.82 5.43 -24.19
C PRO A 258 34.72 5.95 -23.06
N TRP A 259 35.59 5.07 -22.55
CA TRP A 259 36.50 5.38 -21.42
C TRP A 259 37.55 6.45 -21.76
N GLU A 260 37.84 6.69 -23.04
CA GLU A 260 38.83 7.68 -23.49
C GLU A 260 38.30 9.12 -23.43
N GLU A 261 37.00 9.33 -23.64
CA GLU A 261 36.31 10.62 -23.48
C GLU A 261 36.16 11.05 -22.01
N MET A 262 36.46 10.15 -21.08
CA MET A 262 36.41 10.45 -19.65
C MET A 262 37.54 11.41 -19.23
N ARG A 263 37.35 12.10 -18.11
CA ARG A 263 38.38 12.97 -17.54
C ARG A 263 39.58 12.14 -17.02
N PRO A 264 40.82 12.64 -17.14
CA PRO A 264 42.01 11.98 -16.56
C PRO A 264 41.98 11.82 -15.04
N THR A 265 41.15 12.60 -14.33
CA THR A 265 40.86 12.42 -12.90
C THR A 265 39.99 11.18 -12.64
N LEU A 266 38.94 10.95 -13.46
CA LEU A 266 38.13 9.73 -13.40
C LEU A 266 38.99 8.49 -13.67
N ARG A 267 39.79 8.48 -14.75
CA ARG A 267 40.64 7.34 -15.10
C ARG A 267 41.59 6.99 -13.96
N ARG A 268 42.39 7.95 -13.46
CA ARG A 268 43.29 7.73 -12.31
C ARG A 268 42.59 7.22 -11.05
N ALA A 269 41.34 7.63 -10.78
CA ALA A 269 40.57 7.09 -9.66
C ALA A 269 40.15 5.64 -9.89
N ILE A 270 39.76 5.29 -11.12
CA ILE A 270 39.43 3.92 -11.55
C ILE A 270 40.67 3.02 -11.50
N ASP A 271 41.80 3.47 -12.05
CA ASP A 271 43.07 2.74 -12.08
C ASP A 271 43.60 2.46 -10.66
N ALA A 272 43.37 3.40 -9.73
CA ALA A 272 43.66 3.22 -8.30
C ALA A 272 42.60 2.38 -7.53
N GLY A 273 41.56 1.87 -8.21
CA GLY A 273 40.47 1.10 -7.61
C GLY A 273 39.56 1.88 -6.66
N LYS A 274 39.64 3.22 -6.66
CA LYS A 274 38.94 4.12 -5.73
C LYS A 274 37.60 4.57 -6.31
N ARG A 275 36.65 4.95 -5.43
CA ARG A 275 35.38 5.58 -5.82
C ARG A 275 35.67 6.96 -6.42
N PRO A 276 35.37 7.24 -7.71
CA PRO A 276 35.72 8.52 -8.33
C PRO A 276 34.88 9.66 -7.79
N GLU A 277 35.35 10.90 -7.96
CA GLU A 277 34.73 12.07 -7.35
C GLU A 277 33.33 12.40 -7.86
N ALA A 278 32.54 13.11 -7.03
CA ALA A 278 31.13 13.37 -7.32
C ALA A 278 30.88 14.10 -8.64
N GLU A 279 31.79 14.99 -9.06
CA GLU A 279 31.72 15.66 -10.35
C GLU A 279 32.09 14.75 -11.51
N ASP A 280 33.15 13.97 -11.38
CA ASP A 280 33.60 13.05 -12.42
C ASP A 280 32.62 11.91 -12.66
N ARG A 281 31.96 11.40 -11.60
CA ARG A 281 30.84 10.45 -11.74
C ARG A 281 29.69 11.06 -12.56
N ARG A 282 29.33 12.34 -12.33
CA ARG A 282 28.32 13.05 -13.15
C ARG A 282 28.77 13.22 -14.60
N HIS A 283 30.05 13.54 -14.82
CA HIS A 283 30.62 13.62 -16.17
C HIS A 283 30.55 12.28 -16.90
N MET A 284 30.98 11.19 -16.25
CA MET A 284 30.88 9.83 -16.79
C MET A 284 29.45 9.44 -17.12
N VAL A 285 28.49 9.70 -16.21
CA VAL A 285 27.06 9.43 -16.44
C VAL A 285 26.53 10.23 -17.63
N LYS A 286 26.97 11.48 -17.82
CA LYS A 286 26.65 12.27 -19.02
C LYS A 286 27.19 11.58 -20.28
N VAL A 287 28.51 11.39 -20.37
CA VAL A 287 29.19 10.83 -21.55
C VAL A 287 28.62 9.46 -21.93
N THR A 288 28.46 8.55 -20.96
CA THR A 288 27.86 7.23 -21.20
C THR A 288 26.43 7.32 -21.74
N VAL A 289 25.58 8.21 -21.21
CA VAL A 289 24.20 8.36 -21.72
C VAL A 289 24.17 9.04 -23.08
N ASP A 290 25.03 10.02 -23.32
CA ASP A 290 25.06 10.74 -24.58
C ASP A 290 25.50 9.78 -25.71
N SER A 291 26.50 8.90 -25.48
CA SER A 291 26.89 7.80 -26.38
C SER A 291 25.82 6.69 -26.52
N MET A 292 25.18 6.23 -25.42
CA MET A 292 24.03 5.30 -25.52
C MET A 292 22.92 5.83 -26.44
N ARG A 293 22.79 7.15 -26.56
CA ARG A 293 21.76 7.81 -27.38
C ARG A 293 22.10 7.94 -28.87
N GLU A 294 23.32 7.64 -29.26
CA GLU A 294 23.70 7.46 -30.68
C GLU A 294 23.05 6.19 -31.27
N HIS A 295 22.84 5.17 -30.42
CA HIS A 295 22.17 3.92 -30.80
C HIS A 295 20.66 3.91 -30.48
N CYS A 296 20.24 4.49 -29.35
CA CYS A 296 18.84 4.52 -28.92
C CYS A 296 18.45 5.85 -28.27
N LEU A 297 17.60 6.64 -28.93
CA LEU A 297 17.25 8.00 -28.49
C LEU A 297 16.62 8.10 -27.08
N ASN A 298 15.99 7.02 -26.59
CA ASN A 298 15.42 6.90 -25.23
C ASN A 298 15.66 5.48 -24.66
N PRO A 299 16.85 5.20 -24.08
CA PRO A 299 17.16 3.87 -23.58
C PRO A 299 16.26 3.45 -22.42
N THR A 300 15.82 2.19 -22.44
CA THR A 300 14.92 1.63 -21.43
C THR A 300 15.66 1.36 -20.12
N ARG A 301 14.90 1.07 -19.03
CA ARG A 301 15.52 0.67 -17.75
C ARG A 301 16.27 -0.66 -17.86
N LYS A 302 15.94 -1.54 -18.83
CA LYS A 302 16.71 -2.78 -19.09
C LYS A 302 18.10 -2.44 -19.65
N ASP A 303 18.14 -1.56 -20.64
CA ASP A 303 19.34 -1.09 -21.34
C ASP A 303 20.31 -0.44 -20.33
N CYS A 304 19.79 0.48 -19.51
CA CYS A 304 20.53 1.11 -18.41
C CYS A 304 21.05 0.07 -17.39
N THR A 305 20.31 -1.03 -17.17
CA THR A 305 20.72 -2.10 -16.26
C THR A 305 21.86 -2.95 -16.84
N ALA A 306 21.85 -3.20 -18.15
CA ALA A 306 22.95 -3.89 -18.84
C ALA A 306 24.24 -3.06 -18.76
N VAL A 307 24.17 -1.77 -19.11
CA VAL A 307 25.32 -0.85 -19.07
C VAL A 307 25.85 -0.65 -17.64
N ALA A 308 24.98 -0.45 -16.64
CA ALA A 308 25.40 -0.32 -15.24
C ALA A 308 26.11 -1.59 -14.73
N LYS A 309 25.63 -2.79 -15.10
CA LYS A 309 26.29 -4.06 -14.77
C LYS A 309 27.66 -4.17 -15.44
N ALA A 310 27.78 -3.85 -16.73
CA ALA A 310 29.05 -3.91 -17.45
C ALA A 310 30.12 -2.99 -16.84
N ILE A 311 29.76 -1.76 -16.48
CA ILE A 311 30.65 -0.81 -15.79
C ILE A 311 31.16 -1.39 -14.47
N ILE A 312 30.27 -1.96 -13.66
CA ILE A 312 30.59 -2.46 -12.33
C ILE A 312 31.33 -3.81 -12.37
N GLN A 313 31.07 -4.64 -13.38
CA GLN A 313 31.85 -5.85 -13.66
C GLN A 313 33.28 -5.51 -14.08
N LYS A 314 33.49 -4.42 -14.83
CA LYS A 314 34.82 -3.95 -15.23
C LYS A 314 35.57 -3.27 -14.08
N TYR A 315 34.88 -2.47 -13.25
CA TYR A 315 35.50 -1.62 -12.22
C TYR A 315 34.75 -1.67 -10.86
N PRO A 316 34.74 -2.83 -10.17
CA PRO A 316 33.94 -3.03 -8.96
C PRO A 316 34.41 -2.19 -7.76
N GLY A 317 35.70 -1.90 -7.62
CA GLY A 317 36.21 -1.02 -6.55
C GLY A 317 35.69 0.41 -6.63
N SER A 318 35.46 0.89 -7.86
CA SER A 318 35.09 2.28 -8.14
C SER A 318 33.59 2.53 -8.15
N PHE A 319 32.78 1.58 -8.60
CA PHE A 319 31.35 1.82 -8.88
C PHE A 319 30.37 0.89 -8.17
N LEU A 320 30.80 -0.20 -7.54
CA LEU A 320 29.88 -1.04 -6.76
C LEU A 320 29.28 -0.22 -5.61
N ASP A 321 28.00 -0.40 -5.34
CA ASP A 321 27.34 0.14 -4.16
C ASP A 321 27.76 -0.69 -2.93
N LYS A 322 28.51 -0.06 -2.01
CA LYS A 322 29.04 -0.67 -0.79
C LYS A 322 28.77 0.19 0.45
N THR A 323 28.73 -0.42 1.63
CA THR A 323 28.66 0.25 2.93
C THR A 323 30.03 0.78 3.39
N GLU A 324 30.11 1.48 4.54
CA GLU A 324 31.38 1.92 5.15
C GLU A 324 32.29 0.71 5.50
N GLU A 325 31.67 -0.42 5.85
CA GLU A 325 32.29 -1.70 6.21
C GLU A 325 32.62 -2.57 4.97
N GLY A 326 32.21 -2.14 3.77
CA GLY A 326 32.53 -2.79 2.49
C GLY A 326 31.53 -3.84 2.00
N GLU A 327 30.43 -4.10 2.73
CA GLU A 327 29.36 -5.01 2.30
C GLU A 327 28.65 -4.48 1.04
N THR A 328 28.12 -5.37 0.19
CA THR A 328 27.45 -4.97 -1.06
C THR A 328 25.98 -4.59 -0.81
N ILE A 329 25.60 -3.37 -1.20
CA ILE A 329 24.25 -2.84 -0.98
C ILE A 329 23.29 -3.37 -2.07
N GLY A 330 22.38 -4.25 -1.67
CA GLY A 330 21.29 -4.74 -2.51
C GLY A 330 21.79 -5.47 -3.76
N CYS A 331 21.55 -4.90 -4.95
CA CYS A 331 22.04 -5.46 -6.21
C CYS A 331 23.44 -4.93 -6.62
N GLY A 332 24.04 -4.01 -5.87
CA GLY A 332 25.38 -3.46 -6.12
C GLY A 332 25.49 -2.43 -7.26
N TYR A 333 24.46 -2.27 -8.10
CA TYR A 333 24.47 -1.35 -9.25
C TYR A 333 23.31 -0.33 -9.26
N PHE A 334 22.58 -0.20 -8.14
CA PHE A 334 21.35 0.57 -8.06
C PHE A 334 21.58 2.08 -8.22
N SER A 335 22.62 2.63 -7.58
CA SER A 335 22.95 4.05 -7.66
C SER A 335 23.34 4.46 -9.08
N LEU A 336 24.12 3.63 -9.78
CA LEU A 336 24.57 3.91 -11.14
C LEU A 336 23.40 3.77 -12.14
N LEU A 337 22.58 2.72 -12.01
CA LEU A 337 21.36 2.53 -12.81
C LEU A 337 20.42 3.74 -12.71
N ASN A 338 20.18 4.24 -11.49
CA ASN A 338 19.32 5.41 -11.31
C ASN A 338 19.96 6.70 -11.82
N GLN A 339 21.28 6.90 -11.68
CA GLN A 339 21.98 8.04 -12.28
C GLN A 339 21.86 8.06 -13.81
N LEU A 340 22.11 6.92 -14.48
CA LEU A 340 21.94 6.78 -15.94
C LEU A 340 20.49 7.07 -16.35
N LYS A 341 19.50 6.45 -15.69
CA LYS A 341 18.10 6.61 -16.10
C LYS A 341 17.57 8.02 -15.83
N THR A 342 17.92 8.63 -14.71
CA THR A 342 17.60 10.03 -14.39
C THR A 342 18.20 11.00 -15.42
N ARG A 343 19.43 10.78 -15.89
CA ARG A 343 20.04 11.59 -16.97
C ARG A 343 19.28 11.45 -18.29
N ILE A 344 18.87 10.23 -18.68
CA ILE A 344 18.01 10.01 -19.86
C ILE A 344 16.67 10.73 -19.72
N GLU A 345 16.04 10.66 -18.54
CA GLU A 345 14.77 11.34 -18.26
C GLU A 345 14.92 12.86 -18.33
N TYR A 346 15.99 13.44 -17.80
CA TYR A 346 16.27 14.88 -17.95
C TYR A 346 16.42 15.30 -19.42
N ILE A 347 17.10 14.52 -20.27
CA ILE A 347 17.21 14.80 -21.70
C ILE A 347 15.85 14.67 -22.41
N THR A 348 15.05 13.65 -22.07
CA THR A 348 13.81 13.33 -22.78
C THR A 348 12.57 14.10 -22.30
N ARG A 349 12.63 14.81 -21.17
CA ARG A 349 11.52 15.59 -20.60
C ARG A 349 10.81 16.49 -21.62
N GLY A 350 11.58 17.18 -22.46
CA GLY A 350 11.07 18.15 -23.45
C GLY A 350 10.52 17.55 -24.75
N ASN A 351 10.71 16.25 -25.04
CA ASN A 351 10.23 15.63 -26.27
C ASN A 351 9.07 14.66 -26.02
N THR A 352 7.85 15.18 -26.16
CA THR A 352 6.60 14.41 -25.99
C THR A 352 6.51 13.20 -26.94
N LEU A 353 7.07 13.29 -28.15
CA LEU A 353 7.07 12.19 -29.13
C LEU A 353 8.02 11.06 -28.73
N SER A 354 9.09 11.35 -27.97
CA SER A 354 10.00 10.32 -27.42
C SER A 354 9.46 9.64 -26.15
N ARG A 355 8.33 10.10 -25.61
CA ARG A 355 7.80 9.65 -24.31
C ARG A 355 6.97 8.38 -24.48
N LEU A 356 7.58 7.21 -24.20
CA LEU A 356 6.97 5.87 -24.33
C LEU A 356 5.61 5.71 -23.62
N ARG A 357 5.32 6.51 -22.57
CA ARG A 357 3.96 6.69 -22.07
C ARG A 357 3.26 7.82 -22.82
N LYS A 358 2.47 7.45 -23.85
CA LYS A 358 1.36 8.28 -24.32
C LYS A 358 0.31 8.42 -23.21
N PRO A 359 -0.34 9.59 -23.01
CA PRO A 359 -1.57 9.69 -22.24
C PRO A 359 -2.68 8.82 -22.85
N ARG A 360 -3.64 8.33 -22.05
CA ARG A 360 -4.85 7.68 -22.58
C ARG A 360 -5.74 8.74 -23.23
N CYS A 361 -5.75 8.77 -24.56
CA CYS A 361 -6.91 9.22 -25.30
C CYS A 361 -7.75 7.98 -25.63
N SER A 362 -9.00 7.95 -25.17
CA SER A 362 -9.92 6.82 -25.40
C SER A 362 -10.48 6.89 -26.82
N GLN A 363 -9.71 6.44 -27.80
CA GLN A 363 -10.28 6.12 -29.11
C GLN A 363 -11.12 4.84 -28.98
N ALA A 364 -12.43 4.96 -29.21
CA ALA A 364 -13.34 3.84 -29.32
C ALA A 364 -13.04 3.05 -30.61
N SER A 365 -12.21 2.02 -30.51
CA SER A 365 -12.06 1.02 -31.55
C SER A 365 -13.23 0.04 -31.47
N ASN A 366 -14.21 0.19 -32.35
CA ASN A 366 -15.19 -0.86 -32.63
C ASN A 366 -14.44 -2.04 -33.24
N ASP A 367 -14.16 -3.06 -32.44
CA ASP A 367 -13.71 -4.37 -32.93
C ASP A 367 -14.21 -5.45 -31.97
N ASP A 368 -15.04 -6.36 -32.47
CA ASP A 368 -15.71 -7.37 -31.66
C ASP A 368 -14.77 -8.55 -31.40
N GLN A 369 -14.07 -8.49 -30.27
CA GLN A 369 -13.29 -9.60 -29.74
C GLN A 369 -13.10 -9.46 -28.22
N THR A 370 -13.62 -10.45 -27.50
CA THR A 370 -13.70 -10.51 -26.03
C THR A 370 -12.35 -10.69 -25.34
N SER A 371 -11.54 -9.63 -25.37
CA SER A 371 -10.37 -9.46 -24.50
C SER A 371 -10.68 -8.43 -23.40
N ALA A 372 -10.55 -8.85 -22.13
CA ALA A 372 -10.85 -7.98 -21.00
C ALA A 372 -10.08 -6.65 -21.08
N PRO A 373 -10.71 -5.50 -20.78
CA PRO A 373 -10.15 -4.19 -21.05
C PRO A 373 -8.76 -4.03 -20.42
N LYS A 374 -7.85 -3.40 -21.16
CA LYS A 374 -6.43 -3.26 -20.75
C LYS A 374 -6.24 -2.51 -19.42
N CYS A 375 -7.28 -1.81 -18.93
CA CYS A 375 -7.37 -1.25 -17.58
C CYS A 375 -7.39 -2.36 -16.52
N ALA A 376 -8.40 -3.23 -16.53
CA ALA A 376 -8.59 -4.29 -15.53
C ALA A 376 -7.37 -5.21 -15.34
N ARG A 377 -6.55 -5.42 -16.39
CA ARG A 377 -5.27 -6.17 -16.30
C ARG A 377 -4.14 -5.47 -15.54
N ILE A 378 -4.25 -4.16 -15.33
CA ILE A 378 -3.37 -3.33 -14.51
C ILE A 378 -3.97 -3.21 -13.11
N ASP A 379 -5.28 -2.94 -13.03
CA ASP A 379 -5.98 -2.67 -11.78
C ASP A 379 -6.08 -3.94 -10.90
N SER A 380 -6.20 -5.12 -11.51
CA SER A 380 -6.12 -6.41 -10.81
C SER A 380 -4.71 -6.81 -10.35
N TYR A 381 -3.67 -5.98 -10.54
CA TYR A 381 -2.30 -6.35 -10.21
C TYR A 381 -2.10 -6.48 -8.68
N GLY A 382 -1.49 -7.59 -8.25
CA GLY A 382 -1.31 -7.90 -6.83
C GLY A 382 -2.57 -8.43 -6.12
N CYS A 383 -3.73 -8.44 -6.78
CA CYS A 383 -4.98 -8.93 -6.22
C CYS A 383 -5.20 -10.41 -6.57
N ILE A 384 -5.55 -11.24 -5.57
CA ILE A 384 -5.93 -12.65 -5.74
C ILE A 384 -7.43 -12.82 -6.05
N ARG A 385 -8.28 -11.88 -5.60
CA ARG A 385 -9.75 -11.92 -5.76
C ARG A 385 -10.32 -10.59 -6.25
N TRP A 386 -9.67 -9.98 -7.25
CA TRP A 386 -10.05 -8.69 -7.85
C TRP A 386 -11.55 -8.57 -8.20
N GLN A 387 -12.04 -9.58 -8.93
CA GLN A 387 -13.44 -9.76 -9.29
C GLN A 387 -13.72 -11.28 -9.30
N PRO A 388 -14.41 -11.84 -8.29
CA PRO A 388 -14.87 -13.23 -8.34
C PRO A 388 -15.82 -13.44 -9.53
N GLN A 389 -15.91 -14.69 -10.01
CA GLN A 389 -16.69 -15.06 -11.22
C GLN A 389 -17.83 -16.04 -10.92
N GLU A 390 -17.87 -16.57 -9.70
CA GLU A 390 -18.83 -17.58 -9.23
C GLU A 390 -19.46 -17.03 -7.95
N TYR A 391 -20.80 -17.05 -7.87
CA TYR A 391 -21.52 -16.71 -6.64
C TYR A 391 -21.31 -17.80 -5.57
N PRO A 392 -21.40 -17.48 -4.26
CA PRO A 392 -21.35 -18.49 -3.21
C PRO A 392 -22.44 -19.55 -3.35
N GLU A 393 -22.25 -20.74 -2.76
CA GLU A 393 -23.21 -21.84 -2.86
C GLU A 393 -24.61 -21.42 -2.36
N GLY A 394 -25.62 -21.56 -3.21
CA GLY A 394 -27.01 -21.16 -2.93
C GLY A 394 -27.34 -19.68 -3.18
N GLU A 395 -26.36 -18.83 -3.48
CA GLU A 395 -26.57 -17.41 -3.73
C GLU A 395 -27.00 -17.09 -5.16
N THR A 396 -27.74 -15.99 -5.31
CA THR A 396 -28.19 -15.42 -6.59
C THR A 396 -28.04 -13.90 -6.57
N LEU A 397 -28.03 -13.26 -7.74
CA LEU A 397 -27.98 -11.80 -7.84
C LEU A 397 -29.07 -11.11 -6.99
N THR A 398 -30.29 -11.65 -7.00
CA THR A 398 -31.40 -11.17 -6.16
C THR A 398 -31.08 -11.31 -4.67
N SER A 399 -30.62 -12.49 -4.22
CA SER A 399 -30.35 -12.71 -2.80
C SER A 399 -29.13 -11.97 -2.27
N LEU A 400 -28.17 -11.63 -3.13
CA LEU A 400 -27.06 -10.74 -2.78
C LEU A 400 -27.51 -9.28 -2.65
N GLU A 401 -28.46 -8.83 -3.47
CA GLU A 401 -29.06 -7.49 -3.36
C GLU A 401 -30.02 -7.38 -2.15
N GLU A 402 -30.73 -8.46 -1.80
CA GLU A 402 -31.47 -8.57 -0.53
C GLU A 402 -30.52 -8.48 0.68
N LYS A 403 -29.42 -9.23 0.67
CA LYS A 403 -28.37 -9.18 1.72
C LYS A 403 -27.67 -7.82 1.81
N ARG A 404 -27.54 -7.09 0.69
CA ARG A 404 -27.05 -5.71 0.68
C ARG A 404 -28.05 -4.76 1.36
N LYS A 405 -29.35 -4.91 1.10
CA LYS A 405 -30.41 -4.12 1.76
C LYS A 405 -30.44 -4.40 3.26
N GLU A 406 -30.45 -5.68 3.66
CA GLU A 406 -30.36 -6.09 5.07
C GLU A 406 -29.17 -5.43 5.79
N MET A 407 -28.01 -5.37 5.11
CA MET A 407 -26.82 -4.71 5.64
C MET A 407 -26.98 -3.19 5.81
N VAL A 408 -27.61 -2.51 4.85
CA VAL A 408 -27.91 -1.05 4.94
C VAL A 408 -28.97 -0.79 6.03
N ASP A 409 -29.97 -1.65 6.17
CA ASP A 409 -31.02 -1.54 7.18
C ASP A 409 -30.48 -1.76 8.60
N ILE A 410 -29.51 -2.67 8.79
CA ILE A 410 -28.80 -2.82 10.07
C ILE A 410 -27.96 -1.58 10.38
N PHE A 411 -27.31 -0.98 9.37
CA PHE A 411 -26.52 0.23 9.55
C PHE A 411 -27.38 1.46 9.88
N SER A 412 -28.58 1.60 9.29
CA SER A 412 -29.46 2.74 9.59
C SER A 412 -30.04 2.71 11.02
N GLN A 413 -30.07 1.53 11.66
CA GLN A 413 -30.55 1.35 13.04
C GLN A 413 -29.44 1.55 14.10
N GLU A 414 -28.19 1.20 13.80
CA GLU A 414 -27.12 1.04 14.81
C GLU A 414 -25.75 1.60 14.38
N GLY A 415 -25.63 2.13 13.17
CA GLY A 415 -24.40 2.66 12.60
C GLY A 415 -23.24 1.66 12.61
N LEU A 416 -22.02 2.16 12.83
CA LEU A 416 -20.80 1.34 12.88
C LEU A 416 -20.76 0.39 14.09
N ARG A 417 -21.56 0.61 15.15
CA ARG A 417 -21.57 -0.25 16.35
C ARG A 417 -22.02 -1.68 16.04
N ALA A 418 -22.88 -1.85 15.02
CA ALA A 418 -23.28 -3.15 14.51
C ALA A 418 -22.17 -3.97 13.82
N ALA A 419 -20.97 -3.41 13.58
CA ALA A 419 -19.85 -4.12 12.94
C ALA A 419 -19.30 -5.32 13.75
N GLU A 420 -19.64 -5.41 15.04
CA GLU A 420 -19.34 -6.58 15.89
C GLU A 420 -20.37 -7.71 15.75
N ARG A 421 -21.50 -7.50 15.08
CA ARG A 421 -22.51 -8.55 14.87
C ARG A 421 -21.98 -9.65 13.95
N GLY A 422 -22.13 -10.90 14.40
CA GLY A 422 -21.83 -12.09 13.59
C GLY A 422 -22.56 -12.07 12.23
N ARG A 423 -23.81 -11.59 12.20
CA ARG A 423 -24.59 -11.44 10.96
C ARG A 423 -23.99 -10.42 9.99
N VAL A 424 -23.52 -9.26 10.47
CA VAL A 424 -22.86 -8.27 9.58
C VAL A 424 -21.56 -8.85 9.01
N LYS A 425 -20.80 -9.60 9.81
CA LYS A 425 -19.60 -10.31 9.35
C LYS A 425 -19.92 -11.39 8.29
N GLU A 426 -21.01 -12.13 8.46
CA GLU A 426 -21.52 -13.09 7.48
C GLU A 426 -21.93 -12.39 6.17
N LEU A 427 -22.79 -11.36 6.25
CA LEU A 427 -23.24 -10.56 5.11
C LEU A 427 -22.06 -9.96 4.34
N MET A 428 -21.10 -9.34 5.02
CA MET A 428 -19.87 -8.79 4.43
C MET A 428 -19.00 -9.84 3.72
N THR A 429 -19.08 -11.11 4.15
CA THR A 429 -18.34 -12.22 3.53
C THR A 429 -19.07 -12.74 2.29
N ILE A 430 -20.37 -13.01 2.39
CA ILE A 430 -21.20 -13.54 1.31
C ILE A 430 -21.29 -12.54 0.14
N THR A 431 -21.52 -11.26 0.46
CA THR A 431 -21.69 -10.19 -0.54
C THR A 431 -20.39 -9.68 -1.16
N TYR A 432 -19.23 -10.23 -0.82
CA TYR A 432 -17.92 -9.75 -1.31
C TYR A 432 -17.84 -9.64 -2.83
N ILE A 433 -18.45 -10.57 -3.59
CA ILE A 433 -18.51 -10.49 -5.05
C ILE A 433 -19.29 -9.27 -5.54
N LYS A 434 -20.45 -8.95 -4.93
CA LYS A 434 -21.26 -7.76 -5.26
C LYS A 434 -20.53 -6.46 -4.87
N GLN A 435 -19.89 -6.42 -3.70
CA GLN A 435 -19.00 -5.32 -3.30
C GLN A 435 -17.92 -5.07 -4.37
N ARG A 436 -17.31 -6.13 -4.92
CA ARG A 436 -16.33 -5.99 -6.01
C ARG A 436 -16.97 -5.53 -7.31
N GLU A 437 -18.15 -6.04 -7.69
CA GLU A 437 -18.88 -5.56 -8.88
C GLU A 437 -19.11 -4.04 -8.82
N ASP A 438 -19.60 -3.53 -7.68
CA ASP A 438 -19.96 -2.11 -7.54
C ASP A 438 -18.71 -1.20 -7.46
N ILE A 439 -17.65 -1.66 -6.76
CA ILE A 439 -16.36 -0.94 -6.69
C ILE A 439 -15.62 -0.96 -8.04
N ASN A 440 -15.77 -2.03 -8.83
CA ASN A 440 -15.13 -2.19 -10.14
C ASN A 440 -15.98 -1.66 -11.32
N ALA A 441 -17.08 -0.94 -11.05
CA ALA A 441 -17.98 -0.43 -12.08
C ALA A 441 -17.26 0.50 -13.08
N ASP A 442 -17.75 0.53 -14.33
CA ASP A 442 -17.30 1.45 -15.37
C ASP A 442 -18.56 2.15 -15.97
N PRO A 443 -18.77 3.46 -15.74
CA PRO A 443 -17.90 4.38 -14.99
C PRO A 443 -17.82 4.05 -13.49
N PRO A 444 -16.72 4.39 -12.80
CA PRO A 444 -16.54 4.12 -11.39
C PRO A 444 -17.47 4.96 -10.52
N SER A 445 -18.11 4.33 -9.53
CA SER A 445 -18.92 5.01 -8.52
C SER A 445 -18.08 5.91 -7.62
N SER A 446 -18.68 6.98 -7.09
CA SER A 446 -18.01 7.82 -6.09
C SER A 446 -17.79 7.04 -4.78
N ILE A 447 -16.80 7.44 -3.98
CA ILE A 447 -16.56 6.84 -2.66
C ILE A 447 -17.81 7.01 -1.78
N LEU A 448 -18.47 8.17 -1.84
CA LEU A 448 -19.70 8.43 -1.08
C LEU A 448 -20.82 7.44 -1.45
N ASP A 449 -21.01 7.16 -2.74
CA ASP A 449 -22.07 6.26 -3.20
C ASP A 449 -21.74 4.78 -2.95
N ILE A 450 -20.46 4.39 -2.99
CA ILE A 450 -20.03 3.08 -2.47
C ILE A 450 -20.32 2.98 -0.97
N THR A 451 -20.05 4.01 -0.17
CA THR A 451 -20.32 3.97 1.27
C THR A 451 -21.81 4.03 1.62
N LYS A 452 -22.68 4.63 0.78
CA LYS A 452 -24.15 4.51 0.92
C LYS A 452 -24.64 3.08 0.64
N GLN A 453 -24.01 2.39 -0.32
CA GLN A 453 -24.39 1.02 -0.71
C GLN A 453 -23.82 -0.06 0.20
N TRP A 454 -22.64 0.20 0.79
CA TRP A 454 -21.82 -0.73 1.57
C TRP A 454 -21.19 -0.04 2.81
N PRO A 455 -21.99 0.48 3.75
CA PRO A 455 -21.51 1.39 4.80
C PRO A 455 -20.45 0.76 5.72
N PHE A 456 -20.55 -0.54 6.01
CA PHE A 456 -19.56 -1.24 6.83
C PHE A 456 -18.15 -1.33 6.20
N LEU A 457 -17.95 -1.00 4.91
CA LEU A 457 -16.59 -0.84 4.34
C LEU A 457 -15.81 0.33 4.98
N GLN A 458 -16.47 1.28 5.64
CA GLN A 458 -15.81 2.33 6.42
C GLN A 458 -15.22 1.80 7.75
N SER A 459 -15.68 0.65 8.26
CA SER A 459 -15.12 0.03 9.45
C SER A 459 -13.72 -0.51 9.16
N TRP A 460 -12.71 -0.05 9.91
CA TRP A 460 -11.31 -0.50 9.76
C TRP A 460 -11.17 -2.03 9.70
N LYS A 461 -11.90 -2.73 10.56
CA LYS A 461 -11.99 -4.20 10.64
C LYS A 461 -12.43 -4.84 9.32
N PHE A 462 -13.47 -4.29 8.69
CA PHE A 462 -13.97 -4.80 7.41
C PHE A 462 -13.15 -4.33 6.22
N LEU A 463 -12.55 -3.13 6.28
CA LEU A 463 -11.58 -2.65 5.29
C LEU A 463 -10.34 -3.57 5.24
N LEU A 464 -9.78 -3.92 6.40
CA LEU A 464 -8.68 -4.89 6.53
C LEU A 464 -9.10 -6.30 6.08
N TYR A 465 -10.32 -6.75 6.42
CA TYR A 465 -10.84 -8.03 5.94
C TYR A 465 -11.01 -8.04 4.40
N HIS A 466 -11.55 -6.97 3.82
CA HIS A 466 -11.72 -6.82 2.37
C HIS A 466 -10.36 -6.75 1.67
N PHE A 467 -9.38 -6.03 2.21
CA PHE A 467 -7.99 -6.01 1.73
C PHE A 467 -7.33 -7.40 1.78
N THR A 468 -7.47 -8.10 2.91
CA THR A 468 -6.93 -9.46 3.10
C THR A 468 -7.59 -10.44 2.13
N THR A 469 -8.90 -10.29 1.90
CA THR A 469 -9.66 -11.09 0.94
C THR A 469 -9.23 -10.83 -0.50
N LEU A 470 -8.98 -9.55 -0.84
CA LEU A 470 -8.57 -9.06 -2.15
C LEU A 470 -7.14 -9.45 -2.53
N THR A 471 -6.19 -9.37 -1.58
CA THR A 471 -4.74 -9.50 -1.83
C THR A 471 -4.13 -10.81 -1.32
N GLY A 472 -4.77 -11.49 -0.36
CA GLY A 472 -4.18 -12.62 0.37
C GLY A 472 -3.14 -12.21 1.41
N VAL A 473 -3.00 -10.90 1.68
CA VAL A 473 -2.09 -10.36 2.69
C VAL A 473 -2.91 -9.89 3.89
N GLU A 474 -2.79 -10.61 5.00
CA GLU A 474 -3.30 -10.14 6.29
C GLU A 474 -2.40 -8.98 6.76
N LEU A 475 -2.94 -7.77 6.68
CA LEU A 475 -2.14 -6.54 6.69
C LEU A 475 -1.67 -6.15 8.08
N GLN A 476 -2.47 -6.39 9.13
CA GLN A 476 -2.19 -5.89 10.47
C GLN A 476 -1.06 -6.70 11.14
N SER A 477 -1.17 -8.03 11.14
CA SER A 477 -0.08 -8.91 11.57
C SER A 477 1.20 -8.63 10.77
N ARG A 478 1.11 -8.58 9.44
CA ARG A 478 2.28 -8.33 8.58
C ARG A 478 2.92 -6.97 8.85
N LEU A 479 2.13 -5.92 9.04
CA LEU A 479 2.65 -4.59 9.33
C LEU A 479 3.40 -4.60 10.66
N ASN A 480 2.80 -5.18 11.71
CA ASN A 480 3.40 -5.24 13.05
C ASN A 480 4.68 -6.10 13.05
N GLU A 481 4.66 -7.29 12.43
CA GLU A 481 5.85 -8.15 12.25
C GLU A 481 7.01 -7.42 11.54
N ASP A 482 6.71 -6.73 10.44
CA ASP A 482 7.73 -6.04 9.65
C ASP A 482 8.17 -4.72 10.32
N LEU A 483 7.30 -4.04 11.07
CA LEU A 483 7.63 -2.81 11.82
C LEU A 483 8.57 -3.12 12.98
N ASP A 484 8.23 -4.08 13.85
CA ASP A 484 9.09 -4.56 14.95
C ASP A 484 10.47 -4.97 14.41
N LYS A 485 10.49 -5.87 13.43
CA LYS A 485 11.72 -6.43 12.86
C LYS A 485 12.61 -5.41 12.15
N LYS A 486 12.02 -4.43 11.44
CA LYS A 486 12.80 -3.35 10.79
C LYS A 486 13.19 -2.29 11.81
N GLY A 487 12.35 -2.04 12.81
CA GLY A 487 12.60 -1.16 13.94
C GLY A 487 13.85 -1.57 14.71
N LYS A 488 13.91 -2.84 15.15
CA LYS A 488 15.10 -3.45 15.79
C LYS A 488 16.37 -3.21 15.00
N ARG A 489 16.31 -3.38 13.67
CA ARG A 489 17.47 -3.14 12.77
C ARG A 489 17.85 -1.65 12.66
N LEU A 490 16.87 -0.74 12.67
CA LEU A 490 17.12 0.70 12.65
C LEU A 490 17.71 1.19 13.98
N LEU A 491 17.14 0.76 15.11
CA LEU A 491 17.63 1.09 16.45
C LEU A 491 19.07 0.61 16.66
N GLU A 492 19.40 -0.63 16.26
CA GLU A 492 20.77 -1.12 16.35
C GLU A 492 21.74 -0.38 15.39
N PHE A 493 21.29 0.05 14.20
CA PHE A 493 22.09 0.92 13.35
C PHE A 493 22.39 2.28 14.01
N PHE A 494 21.37 2.92 14.59
CA PHE A 494 21.55 4.17 15.33
C PHE A 494 22.47 3.96 16.56
N ARG A 495 22.35 2.83 17.26
CA ARG A 495 23.19 2.44 18.41
C ARG A 495 24.66 2.22 18.03
N CYS A 496 24.94 1.44 16.98
CA CYS A 496 26.30 1.22 16.48
C CYS A 496 27.00 2.54 16.08
N GLN A 497 26.24 3.53 15.61
CA GLN A 497 26.77 4.84 15.22
C GLN A 497 26.58 5.93 16.29
N LEU A 498 26.27 5.57 17.55
CA LEU A 498 25.85 6.48 18.63
C LEU A 498 26.60 7.82 18.65
N MET A 499 27.93 7.78 18.57
CA MET A 499 28.77 8.99 18.65
C MET A 499 28.49 10.02 17.55
N LYS A 500 28.10 9.59 16.34
CA LYS A 500 27.82 10.46 15.17
C LYS A 500 26.59 11.36 15.34
N TRP A 501 25.68 11.07 16.27
CA TRP A 501 24.36 11.72 16.35
C TRP A 501 24.28 12.97 17.26
N SER A 502 23.20 13.75 17.13
CA SER A 502 22.91 14.91 17.99
C SER A 502 22.56 14.49 19.44
N LYS A 503 22.62 15.42 20.39
CA LYS A 503 22.19 15.19 21.79
C LYS A 503 20.73 14.73 21.88
N GLU A 504 19.89 15.31 21.05
CA GLU A 504 18.46 15.04 20.87
C GLU A 504 18.20 13.60 20.41
N VAL A 505 18.80 13.18 19.28
CA VAL A 505 18.71 11.79 18.78
C VAL A 505 19.29 10.80 19.77
N LYS A 506 20.37 11.16 20.49
CA LYS A 506 20.95 10.34 21.57
C LYS A 506 19.97 10.11 22.73
N ALA A 507 19.23 11.14 23.14
CA ALA A 507 18.24 11.03 24.21
C ALA A 507 17.05 10.15 23.81
N VAL A 508 16.45 10.40 22.62
CA VAL A 508 15.32 9.59 22.10
C VAL A 508 15.74 8.13 21.89
N LEU A 509 16.96 7.88 21.40
CA LEU A 509 17.50 6.53 21.25
C LEU A 509 17.76 5.85 22.60
N GLN A 510 18.18 6.59 23.64
CA GLN A 510 18.34 6.02 24.98
C GLN A 510 16.99 5.62 25.57
N GLU A 511 15.95 6.45 25.46
CA GLU A 511 14.60 6.10 25.92
C GLU A 511 14.01 4.89 25.17
N ALA A 512 14.21 4.85 23.85
CA ALA A 512 13.85 3.74 22.98
C ALA A 512 14.54 2.41 23.36
N LEU A 513 15.78 2.45 23.82
CA LEU A 513 16.55 1.26 24.24
C LEU A 513 16.37 0.89 25.72
N ASN A 514 15.93 1.83 26.55
CA ASN A 514 15.74 1.62 27.99
C ASN A 514 14.37 1.01 28.33
N THR A 515 13.34 1.21 27.51
CA THR A 515 12.02 0.65 27.80
C THR A 515 11.85 -0.74 27.19
N ASP A 516 11.75 -1.76 28.04
CA ASP A 516 11.41 -3.12 27.63
C ASP A 516 9.95 -3.18 27.12
N ARG A 517 9.78 -3.32 25.79
CA ARG A 517 8.49 -3.23 25.10
C ARG A 517 8.44 -4.09 23.83
N GLU A 518 8.29 -5.40 24.02
CA GLU A 518 8.12 -6.36 22.92
C GLU A 518 7.05 -5.89 21.90
N GLY A 519 7.37 -5.91 20.61
CA GLY A 519 6.48 -5.51 19.52
C GLY A 519 6.48 -4.01 19.16
N THR A 520 7.12 -3.14 19.95
CA THR A 520 7.04 -1.67 19.73
C THR A 520 8.25 -1.04 19.04
N ASP A 521 9.30 -1.80 18.75
CA ASP A 521 10.56 -1.31 18.17
C ASP A 521 10.37 -0.49 16.87
N GLY A 522 9.32 -0.76 16.09
CA GLY A 522 8.98 0.02 14.90
C GLY A 522 8.57 1.47 15.21
N LEU A 523 7.86 1.69 16.31
CA LEU A 523 7.43 3.01 16.80
C LEU A 523 8.62 3.77 17.39
N ALA A 524 9.41 3.08 18.22
CA ALA A 524 10.63 3.62 18.79
C ALA A 524 11.64 4.03 17.68
N ALA A 525 11.78 3.21 16.63
CA ALA A 525 12.57 3.58 15.46
C ALA A 525 12.00 4.78 14.68
N MET A 526 10.67 4.91 14.59
CA MET A 526 10.05 6.10 13.98
C MET A 526 10.35 7.37 14.77
N LEU A 527 10.25 7.37 16.10
CA LEU A 527 10.63 8.51 16.94
C LEU A 527 12.11 8.90 16.78
N VAL A 528 13.02 7.91 16.77
CA VAL A 528 14.46 8.16 16.54
C VAL A 528 14.72 8.73 15.13
N MET A 529 13.99 8.27 14.10
CA MET A 529 14.06 8.85 12.75
C MET A 529 13.48 10.28 12.68
N MET A 530 12.38 10.56 13.38
CA MET A 530 11.76 11.89 13.41
C MET A 530 12.68 12.91 14.09
N ALA A 531 13.30 12.55 15.22
CA ALA A 531 14.35 13.33 15.86
C ALA A 531 15.58 13.54 14.94
N HIS A 532 15.95 12.54 14.13
CA HIS A 532 17.06 12.66 13.17
C HIS A 532 16.74 13.63 12.02
N PHE A 533 15.52 13.58 11.47
CA PHE A 533 15.07 14.45 10.38
C PHE A 533 14.47 15.79 10.84
N LYS A 534 14.34 16.01 12.15
CA LYS A 534 13.68 17.17 12.79
C LYS A 534 12.23 17.33 12.37
N VAL A 535 11.50 16.22 12.34
CA VAL A 535 10.06 16.16 12.14
C VAL A 535 9.41 16.19 13.53
N ALA A 536 8.43 17.07 13.74
CA ALA A 536 7.70 17.17 15.00
C ALA A 536 6.78 15.96 15.19
N GLU A 537 6.55 15.55 16.44
CA GLU A 537 5.87 14.29 16.77
C GLU A 537 4.39 14.28 16.34
N ASP A 538 3.73 15.43 16.45
CA ASP A 538 2.36 15.72 15.99
C ASP A 538 2.17 15.58 14.47
N ALA A 539 3.25 15.63 13.68
CA ALA A 539 3.21 15.46 12.23
C ALA A 539 3.04 13.99 11.78
N LEU A 540 3.08 13.02 12.72
CA LEU A 540 2.83 11.60 12.44
C LEU A 540 1.96 10.91 13.51
N PHE A 541 2.04 11.35 14.77
CA PHE A 541 1.28 10.78 15.88
C PHE A 541 0.20 11.75 16.35
N LEU A 542 -1.04 11.27 16.46
CA LEU A 542 -2.08 12.00 17.20
C LEU A 542 -1.76 11.93 18.69
N LEU A 543 -1.38 13.05 19.28
CA LEU A 543 -1.09 13.16 20.71
C LEU A 543 -2.41 13.26 21.48
N ALA A 544 -2.83 12.19 22.15
CA ALA A 544 -3.97 12.20 23.05
C ALA A 544 -3.59 12.86 24.38
N ASP A 545 -4.43 13.76 24.90
CA ASP A 545 -4.13 14.54 26.10
C ASP A 545 -4.23 13.69 27.38
N VAL A 546 -3.16 13.67 28.18
CA VAL A 546 -2.96 12.70 29.27
C VAL A 546 -3.55 13.21 30.59
N SER A 547 -4.83 13.60 30.54
CA SER A 547 -5.62 14.00 31.71
C SER A 547 -6.29 12.80 32.42
N MET A 548 -6.43 11.66 31.72
CA MET A 548 -6.91 10.39 32.30
C MET A 548 -5.72 9.46 32.59
N LEU A 549 -5.31 9.42 33.86
CA LEU A 549 -4.07 8.78 34.30
C LEU A 549 -4.14 7.25 34.42
N SER A 550 -2.99 6.61 34.16
CA SER A 550 -2.67 5.18 34.29
C SER A 550 -3.29 4.23 33.24
N LEU A 551 -2.40 3.41 32.64
CA LEU A 551 -2.65 2.47 31.52
C LEU A 551 -3.34 3.08 30.29
N PHE A 552 -2.55 3.64 29.35
CA PHE A 552 -2.74 3.40 27.91
C PHE A 552 -1.49 3.77 27.08
N VAL A 553 -0.47 2.91 27.10
CA VAL A 553 0.58 2.92 26.05
C VAL A 553 0.07 2.15 24.83
N ILE A 554 -1.05 2.61 24.27
CA ILE A 554 -1.58 2.15 22.97
C ILE A 554 -2.01 3.37 22.16
N ILE A 555 -1.01 4.11 21.67
CA ILE A 555 -1.13 4.81 20.40
C ILE A 555 -0.32 3.97 19.42
N CYS A 556 -0.89 3.69 18.24
CA CYS A 556 -0.42 2.70 17.26
C CYS A 556 -0.65 1.21 17.61
N THR A 557 -1.87 0.85 18.03
CA THR A 557 -2.56 -0.22 17.27
C THR A 557 -3.43 0.44 16.20
N VAL A 558 -3.03 0.30 14.94
CA VAL A 558 -3.76 0.68 13.72
C VAL A 558 -4.00 -0.59 12.89
#